data_AF-A0A2N5IA90-F1
#
_entry.id   AF-A0A2N5IA90-F1
#
_cell.length_a   1.000
_cell.length_b   1.000
_cell.length_c   1.000
_cell.angle_alpha   90.00
_cell.angle_beta   90.00
_cell.angle_gamma   90.00
#
_symmetry.space_group_name_H-M   'P 1'
#
loop_
_entity.id
_entity.type
_entity.pdbx_description
1 polymer ?
#
loop_
_entity_poly.entity_id
_entity_poly.type
_entity_poly.pdbx_seq_one_letter_code
_entity_poly.pdbx_strand_id
1 'polypeptide(L)' 'MRIGDWIFDTRNGDIFKIEQIWGEWLLHDDWIDAGDVSFVEDCRRATKEEIKRGKSKRKMPQRKGA' A
#
# COMPACT_ATOMS: atom_id res chain seq x y z
N MET A 1 7.31 -11.36 3.15
CA MET A 1 7.27 -9.89 2.93
C MET A 1 7.95 -9.22 4.11
N ARG A 2 8.34 -7.94 4.00
CA ARG A 2 8.99 -7.21 5.10
C ARG A 2 8.62 -5.74 5.07
N ILE A 3 8.74 -5.08 6.22
CA ILE A 3 8.52 -3.63 6.34
C ILE A 3 9.36 -2.90 5.29
N GLY A 4 8.72 -2.00 4.56
CA GLY A 4 9.30 -1.24 3.46
C GLY A 4 9.18 -1.89 2.07
N ASP A 5 8.77 -3.15 1.96
CA ASP A 5 8.43 -3.76 0.66
C ASP A 5 7.16 -3.10 0.09
N TRP A 6 7.12 -2.96 -1.23
CA TRP A 6 5.92 -2.57 -1.95
C TRP A 6 5.08 -3.79 -2.31
N ILE A 7 3.81 -3.72 -1.96
CA ILE A 7 2.84 -4.81 -2.02
C ILE A 7 1.67 -4.40 -2.89
N PHE A 8 1.16 -5.34 -3.66
CA PHE A 8 -0.08 -5.24 -4.40
C PHE A 8 -1.16 -5.99 -3.61
N ASP A 9 -2.19 -5.26 -3.20
CA ASP A 9 -3.42 -5.82 -2.65
C ASP A 9 -4.25 -6.37 -3.82
N THR A 10 -4.44 -7.69 -3.87
CA THR A 10 -5.22 -8.31 -4.96
C THR A 10 -6.72 -8.14 -4.79
N ARG A 11 -7.19 -7.91 -3.57
CA ARG A 11 -8.60 -7.71 -3.22
C ARG A 11 -9.06 -6.31 -3.61
N ASN A 12 -8.27 -5.30 -3.28
CA ASN A 12 -8.58 -3.89 -3.54
C ASN A 12 -7.98 -3.39 -4.88
N GLY A 13 -7.02 -4.13 -5.44
CA GLY A 13 -6.30 -3.69 -6.65
C GLY A 13 -5.36 -2.50 -6.40
N ASP A 14 -4.98 -2.27 -5.14
CA ASP A 14 -4.17 -1.13 -4.72
C ASP A 14 -2.71 -1.52 -4.44
N ILE A 15 -1.83 -0.51 -4.37
CA ILE A 15 -0.39 -0.70 -4.20
C ILE A 15 0.08 0.18 -3.05
N PHE A 16 0.59 -0.49 -2.03
CA PHE A 16 1.08 0.17 -0.84
C PHE A 16 2.44 -0.31 -0.44
N LYS A 17 3.11 0.48 0.39
CA LYS A 17 4.34 0.09 1.04
C LYS A 17 4.00 -0.40 2.44
N ILE A 18 4.60 -1.50 2.87
CA ILE A 18 4.38 -2.02 4.23
C ILE A 18 5.01 -1.05 5.22
N GLU A 19 4.21 -0.47 6.09
CA GLU A 19 4.69 0.32 7.22
C GLU A 19 4.91 -0.56 8.46
N GLN A 20 3.96 -1.47 8.73
CA GLN A 20 3.98 -2.34 9.89
C GLN A 20 3.37 -3.71 9.57
N ILE A 21 3.75 -4.73 10.35
CA ILE A 21 3.26 -6.11 10.20
C ILE A 21 2.79 -6.60 11.57
N TRP A 22 1.55 -7.07 11.65
CA TRP A 22 0.96 -7.68 12.85
C TRP A 22 0.49 -9.09 12.54
N GLY A 23 1.37 -10.08 12.73
CA GLY A 23 1.09 -11.45 12.34
C GLY A 23 0.83 -11.54 10.83
N GLU A 24 -0.43 -11.75 10.46
CA GLU A 24 -0.90 -11.89 9.07
C GLU A 24 -1.49 -10.61 8.49
N TRP A 25 -1.42 -9.50 9.23
CA TRP A 25 -1.91 -8.19 8.77
C TRP A 25 -0.76 -7.27 8.36
N LEU A 26 -0.97 -6.55 7.25
CA LEU A 26 -0.05 -5.59 6.68
C LEU A 26 -0.67 -4.19 6.76
N LEU A 27 0.07 -3.26 7.36
CA LEU A 27 -0.31 -1.86 7.45
C LEU A 27 0.20 -1.09 6.23
N HIS A 28 -0.67 -0.26 5.65
CA HIS A 28 -0.34 0.60 4.52
C HIS A 28 0.37 1.87 4.97
N ASP A 29 1.42 2.26 4.24
CA ASP A 29 2.18 3.53 4.42
C ASP A 29 1.40 4.81 4.07
N ASP A 30 0.22 4.70 3.44
CA ASP A 30 -0.63 5.86 3.08
C ASP A 30 -1.76 6.10 4.11
N TRP A 31 -1.59 5.62 5.33
CA TRP A 31 -2.64 5.65 6.35
C TRP A 31 -3.04 7.07 6.76
N ILE A 32 -4.31 7.38 6.57
CA ILE A 32 -4.97 8.55 7.16
C ILE A 32 -5.77 8.14 8.42
N ASP A 33 -6.23 6.89 8.52
CA ASP A 33 -7.09 6.41 9.61
C ASP A 33 -6.91 4.90 9.90
N ALA A 34 -7.42 4.45 11.05
CA ALA A 34 -7.10 3.17 11.69
C ALA A 34 -7.55 1.87 10.97
N GLY A 35 -7.95 1.95 9.69
CA GLY A 35 -8.70 0.89 9.00
C GLY A 35 -8.06 0.26 7.76
N ASP A 36 -7.03 0.85 7.14
CA ASP A 36 -6.45 0.36 5.87
C ASP A 36 -5.38 -0.75 6.10
N VAL A 37 -5.81 -1.88 6.67
CA VAL A 37 -4.96 -3.07 6.80
C VAL A 37 -5.37 -4.13 5.78
N SER A 38 -4.38 -4.84 5.23
CA SER A 38 -4.62 -5.96 4.31
C SER A 38 -4.04 -7.25 4.86
N PHE A 39 -4.71 -8.37 4.60
CA PHE A 39 -4.20 -9.69 4.94
C PHE A 39 -3.03 -10.07 4.02
N VAL A 40 -2.02 -10.73 4.58
CA VAL A 40 -0.85 -11.23 3.85
C VAL A 40 -1.26 -12.18 2.72
N GLU A 41 -2.29 -13.02 2.92
CA GLU A 41 -2.76 -13.96 1.89
C GLU A 41 -3.36 -13.26 0.66
N ASP A 42 -4.05 -12.14 0.87
CA ASP A 42 -4.61 -11.30 -0.21
C ASP A 42 -3.55 -10.41 -0.89
N CYS A 43 -2.31 -10.48 -0.41
CA CYS A 43 -1.24 -9.58 -0.80
C CYS A 43 -0.12 -10.33 -1.53
N ARG A 44 0.44 -9.69 -2.56
CA ARG A 44 1.67 -10.17 -3.22
C ARG A 44 2.68 -9.05 -3.38
N ARG A 45 3.96 -9.41 -3.59
CA ARG A 45 4.96 -8.41 -3.95
C ARG A 45 4.56 -7.68 -5.24
N ALA A 46 4.57 -6.36 -5.19
CA ALA A 46 4.30 -5.55 -6.36
C ALA A 46 5.47 -5.65 -7.36
N THR A 47 5.14 -5.71 -8.64
CA THR A 47 6.13 -5.63 -9.73
C THR A 47 6.67 -4.20 -9.88
N LYS A 48 7.78 -4.04 -10.60
CA LYS A 48 8.37 -2.70 -10.84
C LYS A 48 7.40 -1.73 -11.54
N GLU A 49 6.58 -2.25 -12.45
CA GLU A 49 5.58 -1.47 -13.19
C GLU A 49 4.43 -1.03 -12.29
N GLU A 50 3.93 -1.94 -11.44
CA GLU A 50 2.95 -1.65 -10.40
C GLU A 50 3.47 -0.57 -9.46
N ILE A 51 4.69 -0.73 -8.92
CA ILE A 51 5.31 0.25 -8.02
C ILE A 51 5.40 1.62 -8.70
N LYS A 52 5.79 1.66 -9.99
CA LYS A 52 5.84 2.91 -10.77
C LYS A 52 4.45 3.55 -10.86
N ARG A 53 3.40 2.77 -11.14
CA ARG A 53 2.01 3.23 -11.20
C ARG A 53 1.50 3.75 -9.84
N GLY A 54 1.78 3.02 -8.75
CA GLY A 54 1.43 3.42 -7.38
C GLY A 54 2.11 4.72 -6.97
N LYS A 55 3.42 4.85 -7.22
CA LYS A 55 4.18 6.09 -6.97
C LYS A 55 3.68 7.26 -7.82
N SER A 56 3.26 7.02 -9.06
CA SER A 56 2.65 8.05 -9.92
C SER A 56 1.30 8.53 -9.38
N LYS A 57 0.46 7.64 -8.85
CA LYS A 57 -0.81 8.01 -8.20
C LYS A 57 -0.59 8.87 -6.95
N ARG A 58 0.36 8.48 -6.08
CA ARG A 58 0.69 9.22 -4.85
C ARG A 58 1.41 10.56 -5.08
N LYS A 59 2.01 10.77 -6.25
CA LYS A 59 2.64 12.04 -6.63
C LYS A 59 1.66 13.14 -7.03
N MET A 60 0.36 12.87 -7.09
CA MET A 60 -0.63 13.94 -7.19
C MET A 60 -0.86 14.50 -5.79
N PRO A 61 -0.35 15.69 -5.44
CA PRO A 61 -0.80 16.35 -4.24
C PRO A 61 -2.32 16.51 -4.37
N GLN A 62 -3.08 16.00 -3.40
CA GLN A 62 -4.41 16.54 -3.15
C GLN A 62 -4.24 18.05 -3.11
N ARG A 63 -4.80 18.73 -4.12
CA ARG A 63 -4.98 20.17 -4.05
C ARG A 63 -5.71 20.41 -2.72
N LYS A 64 -5.02 20.92 -1.71
CA LYS A 64 -5.64 21.60 -0.59
C LYS A 64 -6.41 22.76 -1.21
N GLY A 65 -7.66 22.51 -1.55
CA GLY A 65 -8.65 23.55 -1.75
C GLY A 65 -9.00 24.07 -0.38
N ALA A 66 -8.43 25.21 -0.01
CA ALA A 66 -8.94 26.12 1.00
C ALA A 66 -8.48 27.52 0.61
#